data_AF-A0A943IP55-F1
#
_entry.id   AF-A0A943IP55-F1
#
_cell.length_a   1.000
_cell.length_b   1.000
_cell.length_c   1.000
_cell.angle_alpha   90.00
_cell.angle_beta   90.00
_cell.angle_gamma   90.00
#
_symmetry.space_group_name_H-M   'P 1'
#
loop_
_entity.id
_entity.type
_entity.pdbx_description
1 polymer ?
#
loop_
_entity_poly.entity_id
_entity_poly.type
_entity_poly.pdbx_seq_one_letter_code
_entity_poly.pdbx_strand_id
1 'polypeptide(L)'
;MIEINAPLANCGSQSEFVEKAVRFYDGYLKVQNAGTFLPHAVADVLKGTLGVSANRMAKMLFNLTVEHNITNHLLAADVDMTREEYNKLRGGSVREVTSTRGVPRI
;
A
#
# COMPACT_ATOMS: atom_id res chain seq x y z
N MET A 1 8.68 -9.08 47.88
CA MET A 1 8.32 -8.92 46.45
C MET A 1 8.66 -7.51 45.95
N ILE A 2 8.20 -6.43 46.60
CA ILE A 2 8.54 -5.04 46.22
C ILE A 2 10.04 -4.73 46.42
N GLU A 3 10.65 -5.19 47.52
CA GLU A 3 12.09 -4.99 47.81
C GLU A 3 13.04 -5.64 46.80
N ILE A 4 12.58 -6.67 46.09
CA ILE A 4 13.38 -7.38 45.08
C ILE A 4 13.35 -6.62 43.74
N ASN A 5 12.24 -5.93 43.45
CA ASN A 5 12.02 -5.26 42.16
C ASN A 5 12.35 -3.77 42.18
N ALA A 6 12.36 -3.13 43.35
CA ALA A 6 12.73 -1.72 43.49
C ALA A 6 14.16 -1.40 42.99
N PRO A 7 15.19 -2.24 43.25
CA PRO A 7 16.52 -2.04 42.67
C PRO A 7 16.54 -2.23 41.14
N LEU A 8 15.76 -3.19 40.62
CA LEU A 8 15.65 -3.47 39.18
C LEU A 8 15.01 -2.32 38.40
N ALA A 9 14.11 -1.57 39.04
CA ALA A 9 13.48 -0.38 38.49
C ALA A 9 14.22 0.94 38.81
N ASN A 10 15.48 0.84 39.27
CA ASN A 10 16.32 1.98 39.64
C ASN A 10 15.61 2.95 40.60
N CYS A 11 15.08 2.43 41.70
CA CYS A 11 14.41 3.20 42.74
C CYS A 11 15.23 3.16 44.03
N GLY A 12 15.49 4.33 44.63
CA GLY A 12 16.19 4.46 45.91
C GLY A 12 15.31 4.17 47.13
N SER A 13 14.00 4.05 46.94
CA SER A 13 13.05 3.68 48.01
C SER A 13 11.85 2.90 47.47
N GLN A 14 11.15 2.19 48.35
CA GLN A 14 9.88 1.54 48.02
C GLN A 14 8.82 2.57 47.59
N SER A 15 8.79 3.74 48.23
CA SER A 15 7.84 4.82 47.87
C SER A 15 8.06 5.33 46.45
N GLU A 16 9.32 5.49 46.04
CA GLU A 16 9.67 5.88 44.67
C GLU A 16 9.25 4.79 43.65
N PHE A 17 9.41 3.52 44.01
CA PHE A 17 8.95 2.41 43.20
C PHE A 17 7.42 2.42 43.00
N VAL A 18 6.67 2.65 44.08
CA VAL A 18 5.20 2.77 44.02
C VAL A 18 4.77 3.96 43.17
N GLU A 19 5.43 5.13 43.31
CA GLU A 19 5.09 6.31 42.52
C GLU A 19 5.35 6.09 41.02
N LYS A 20 6.48 5.48 40.65
CA LYS A 20 6.79 5.12 39.27
C LYS A 20 5.79 4.12 38.70
N ALA A 21 5.36 3.12 39.48
CA ALA A 21 4.37 2.15 39.06
C ALA A 21 2.99 2.79 38.78
N VAL A 22 2.56 3.73 39.64
CA VAL A 22 1.30 4.47 39.45
C VAL A 22 1.37 5.36 38.21
N ARG A 23 2.46 6.10 38.01
CA ARG A 23 2.67 6.92 36.80
C ARG A 23 2.70 6.08 35.53
N PHE A 24 3.33 4.90 35.58
CA PHE A 24 3.33 3.96 34.47
C PHE A 24 1.90 3.49 34.13
N TYR A 25 1.09 3.15 35.13
CA TYR A 25 -0.28 2.71 34.91
C TYR A 25 -1.19 3.83 34.39
N ASP A 26 -1.05 5.06 34.89
CA ASP A 26 -1.72 6.24 34.34
C ASP A 26 -1.34 6.49 32.87
N GLY A 27 -0.04 6.38 32.54
CA GLY A 27 0.46 6.41 31.17
C GLY A 27 -0.11 5.28 30.31
N TYR A 28 -0.19 4.07 30.84
CA TYR A 28 -0.79 2.91 30.17
C TYR A 28 -2.26 3.13 29.86
N LEU A 29 -3.07 3.64 30.79
CA LEU A 29 -4.49 3.93 30.55
C LEU A 29 -4.68 5.02 29.49
N LYS A 30 -3.83 6.06 29.50
CA LYS A 30 -3.81 7.10 28.46
C LYS A 30 -3.48 6.52 27.08
N VAL A 31 -2.48 5.63 27.00
CA VAL A 31 -2.08 4.96 25.76
C VAL A 31 -3.09 3.89 25.34
N GLN A 32 -3.76 3.19 26.25
CA GLN A 32 -4.83 2.25 25.92
C GLN A 32 -6.00 2.99 25.28
N ASN A 33 -6.34 4.18 25.80
CA ASN A 33 -7.33 5.05 25.20
C ASN A 33 -6.86 5.60 23.85
N ALA A 34 -5.59 5.97 23.67
CA ALA A 34 -5.06 6.40 22.36
C ALA A 34 -4.89 5.24 21.36
N GLY A 35 -4.59 4.05 21.85
CA GLY A 35 -4.30 2.83 21.11
C GLY A 35 -5.54 2.20 20.49
N THR A 36 -6.74 2.55 20.96
CA THR A 36 -8.00 2.23 20.25
C THR A 36 -8.21 3.12 19.03
N PHE A 37 -7.80 4.39 19.06
CA PHE A 37 -7.99 5.34 17.96
C PHE A 37 -6.87 5.32 16.93
N LEU A 38 -5.61 5.14 17.35
CA LEU A 38 -4.46 5.23 16.46
C LEU A 38 -4.49 4.24 15.29
N PRO A 39 -4.83 2.94 15.48
CA PRO A 39 -4.94 2.00 14.36
C PRO A 39 -6.01 2.40 13.34
N HIS A 40 -7.14 2.95 13.81
CA HIS A 40 -8.22 3.43 12.95
C HIS A 40 -7.79 4.66 12.15
N ALA A 41 -7.18 5.65 12.81
CA ALA A 41 -6.67 6.85 12.14
C ALA A 41 -5.63 6.51 11.05
N VAL A 42 -4.71 5.58 11.34
CA VAL A 42 -3.73 5.09 10.36
C VAL A 42 -4.41 4.37 9.20
N ALA A 43 -5.38 3.49 9.49
CA ALA A 43 -6.14 2.79 8.47
C ALA A 43 -6.93 3.75 7.56
N ASP A 44 -7.51 4.80 8.11
CA ASP A 44 -8.28 5.79 7.34
C ASP A 44 -7.39 6.64 6.45
N VAL A 45 -6.23 7.07 6.95
CA VAL A 45 -5.22 7.75 6.13
C VAL A 45 -4.75 6.83 4.99
N LEU A 46 -4.44 5.57 5.29
CA LEU A 46 -4.02 4.60 4.26
C LEU A 46 -5.12 4.39 3.22
N LYS A 47 -6.38 4.20 3.63
CA LYS A 47 -7.51 4.09 2.70
C LYS A 47 -7.66 5.33 1.83
N GLY A 48 -7.51 6.52 2.42
CA GLY A 48 -7.55 7.79 1.70
C GLY A 48 -6.44 7.90 0.65
N THR A 49 -5.19 7.66 1.05
CA THR A 49 -4.03 7.70 0.15
C THR A 49 -4.13 6.67 -0.96
N LEU A 50 -4.50 5.42 -0.63
CA LEU A 50 -4.70 4.36 -1.61
C LEU A 50 -5.87 4.67 -2.55
N GLY A 51 -6.95 5.25 -2.05
CA GLY A 51 -8.09 5.67 -2.87
C GLY A 51 -7.71 6.76 -3.88
N VAL A 52 -6.96 7.79 -3.44
CA VAL A 52 -6.45 8.84 -4.33
C VAL A 52 -5.49 8.26 -5.37
N SER A 53 -4.61 7.35 -4.96
CA SER A 53 -3.68 6.66 -5.87
C SER A 53 -4.43 5.83 -6.92
N ALA A 54 -5.39 5.01 -6.49
CA ALA A 54 -6.22 4.19 -7.37
C ALA A 54 -7.00 5.06 -8.37
N ASN A 55 -7.57 6.18 -7.92
CA ASN A 55 -8.28 7.11 -8.82
C ASN A 55 -7.35 7.75 -9.86
N ARG A 56 -6.12 8.15 -9.45
CA ARG A 56 -5.11 8.66 -10.40
C ARG A 56 -4.70 7.59 -11.40
N MET A 57 -4.45 6.35 -10.96
CA MET A 57 -4.14 5.22 -11.85
C MET A 57 -5.28 4.94 -12.82
N ALA A 58 -6.54 4.91 -12.36
CA ALA A 58 -7.71 4.71 -13.20
C ALA A 58 -7.81 5.77 -14.31
N LYS A 59 -7.60 7.05 -13.97
CA LYS A 59 -7.59 8.14 -14.95
C LYS A 59 -6.45 8.01 -15.97
N MET A 60 -5.25 7.66 -15.52
CA MET A 60 -4.11 7.45 -16.41
C MET A 60 -4.33 6.26 -17.35
N LEU A 61 -4.83 5.13 -16.85
CA LEU A 61 -5.17 3.96 -17.66
C LEU A 61 -6.28 4.27 -18.66
N PHE A 62 -7.29 5.05 -18.28
CA PHE A 62 -8.33 5.51 -19.19
C PHE A 62 -7.76 6.35 -20.33
N ASN A 63 -6.96 7.38 -20.02
CA ASN A 63 -6.32 8.21 -21.03
C ASN A 63 -5.41 7.38 -21.94
N LEU A 64 -4.59 6.48 -21.38
CA LEU A 64 -3.74 5.57 -22.15
C LEU A 64 -4.57 4.69 -23.09
N THR A 65 -5.71 4.18 -22.63
CA THR A 65 -6.61 3.35 -23.44
C THR A 65 -7.21 4.15 -24.60
N VAL A 66 -7.59 5.41 -24.36
CA VAL A 66 -8.10 6.31 -25.41
C VAL A 66 -7.02 6.55 -26.48
N GLU A 67 -5.81 6.95 -26.09
CA GLU A 67 -4.69 7.17 -27.01
C GLU A 67 -4.29 5.90 -27.77
N HIS A 68 -4.30 4.75 -27.07
CA HIS A 68 -4.03 3.45 -27.69
C HIS A 68 -5.10 3.07 -28.73
N ASN A 69 -6.37 3.37 -28.46
CA ASN A 69 -7.46 3.13 -29.42
C ASN A 69 -7.33 4.03 -30.66
N ILE A 70 -7.01 5.31 -30.48
CA ILE A 70 -6.75 6.24 -31.59
C ILE A 70 -5.60 5.71 -32.45
N THR A 71 -4.49 5.29 -31.83
CA THR A 71 -3.34 4.72 -32.53
C THR A 71 -3.72 3.44 -33.29
N ASN A 72 -4.52 2.55 -32.69
CA ASN A 72 -5.00 1.34 -33.35
C ASN A 72 -5.88 1.67 -34.57
N HIS A 73 -6.75 2.68 -34.49
CA HIS A 73 -7.54 3.13 -35.64
C HIS A 73 -6.66 3.73 -36.74
N LEU A 74 -5.65 4.53 -36.41
CA LEU A 74 -4.69 5.07 -37.38
C LEU A 74 -3.92 3.95 -38.08
N LEU A 75 -3.42 2.96 -37.33
CA LEU A 75 -2.73 1.80 -37.90
C LEU A 75 -3.66 0.94 -38.76
N ALA A 76 -4.90 0.73 -38.34
CA ALA A 76 -5.87 -0.02 -39.14
C ALA A 76 -6.26 0.69 -40.44
N ALA A 77 -6.17 2.03 -40.47
CA ALA A 77 -6.41 2.81 -41.68
C ALA A 77 -5.20 2.79 -42.64
N ASP A 78 -3.98 2.68 -42.11
CA ASP A 78 -2.73 2.71 -42.89
C ASP A 78 -2.28 1.31 -43.34
N VAL A 79 -2.58 0.27 -42.54
CA VAL A 79 -2.13 -1.10 -42.78
C VAL A 79 -3.27 -1.94 -43.34
N ASP A 80 -3.05 -2.55 -44.51
CA ASP A 80 -3.96 -3.54 -45.09
C ASP A 80 -3.76 -4.90 -44.38
N MET A 81 -4.27 -4.99 -43.16
CA MET A 81 -4.12 -6.17 -42.29
C MET A 81 -5.42 -6.99 -42.24
N THR A 82 -5.31 -8.29 -42.49
CA THR A 82 -6.44 -9.20 -42.33
C THR A 82 -6.71 -9.47 -40.84
N ARG A 83 -7.96 -9.85 -40.52
CA ARG A 83 -8.35 -10.23 -39.16
C ARG A 83 -7.55 -11.43 -38.62
N GLU A 84 -7.11 -12.33 -39.49
CA GLU A 84 -6.33 -13.52 -39.14
C GLU A 84 -4.90 -13.14 -38.72
N GLU A 85 -4.25 -12.24 -39.46
CA GLU A 85 -2.93 -11.69 -39.13
C GLU A 85 -2.96 -10.94 -37.79
N TYR A 86 -3.98 -10.10 -37.57
CA TYR A 86 -4.19 -9.42 -36.30
C TYR A 86 -4.28 -10.41 -35.12
N ASN A 87 -5.10 -11.46 -35.26
CA ASN A 87 -5.26 -12.47 -34.21
C ASN A 87 -3.96 -13.23 -33.93
N LYS A 88 -3.17 -13.50 -34.97
CA LYS A 88 -1.85 -14.14 -34.85
C LYS A 88 -0.87 -13.24 -34.08
N LEU A 89 -0.80 -11.96 -34.42
CA LEU A 89 0.02 -10.96 -33.72
C LEU A 89 -0.41 -10.84 -32.25
N ARG A 90 -1.71 -10.67 -31.99
CA ARG A 90 -2.25 -10.61 -30.63
C ARG A 90 -1.88 -11.84 -29.81
N GLY A 91 -2.01 -13.04 -30.38
CA GLY A 91 -1.58 -14.28 -29.74
C GLY A 91 -0.08 -14.32 -29.45
N GLY A 92 0.75 -13.81 -30.38
CA GLY A 92 2.19 -13.63 -30.19
C GLY A 92 2.52 -12.70 -29.04
N SER A 93 1.93 -11.50 -29.02
CA SER A 93 2.13 -10.49 -27.98
C SER A 93 1.72 -11.01 -26.60
N VAL A 94 0.59 -11.71 -26.48
CA VAL A 94 0.17 -12.31 -25.20
C VAL A 94 1.20 -13.33 -24.71
N ARG A 95 1.68 -14.23 -25.58
CA ARG A 95 2.71 -15.21 -25.20
C ARG A 95 4.00 -14.53 -24.80
N GLU A 96 4.42 -13.51 -25.53
CA GLU A 96 5.62 -12.74 -25.23
C GLU A 96 5.53 -12.07 -23.86
N VAL A 97 4.50 -11.25 -23.62
CA VAL A 97 4.28 -10.57 -22.34
C VAL A 97 4.19 -11.56 -21.18
N THR A 98 3.51 -12.70 -21.40
CA THR A 98 3.43 -13.78 -20.40
C THR A 98 4.82 -14.36 -20.12
N SER A 99 5.60 -14.63 -21.16
CA SER A 99 6.96 -15.19 -21.01
C SER A 99 7.92 -14.23 -20.32
N THR A 100 7.75 -12.92 -20.50
CA THR A 100 8.61 -11.91 -19.90
C THR A 100 8.07 -11.37 -18.57
N ARG A 101 6.88 -11.80 -18.14
CA ARG A 101 6.17 -11.24 -16.98
C ARG A 101 6.00 -9.72 -17.05
N GLY A 102 5.84 -9.19 -18.26
CA GLY A 102 5.74 -7.75 -18.50
C GLY A 102 7.06 -6.98 -18.42
N VAL A 103 8.21 -7.66 -18.30
CA VAL A 103 9.53 -7.02 -18.36
C VAL A 103 9.95 -6.86 -19.83
N PRO A 104 10.40 -5.67 -20.26
CA PRO A 104 10.95 -5.50 -21.60
C PRO A 104 12.19 -6.39 -21.78
N ARG A 105 12.25 -7.14 -22.89
CA ARG A 105 13.52 -7.72 -23.36
C ARG A 105 14.26 -6.61 -24.11
N ILE A 106 15.17 -5.96 -23.41
CA ILE A 106 16.17 -5.03 -23.95
C ILE A 106 17.52 -5.71 -24.02
#